data_AF-A0AAD9KJ39-F1
#
_entry.id   AF-A0AAD9KJ39-F1
#
_cell.length_a   1.000
_cell.length_b   1.000
_cell.length_c   1.000
_cell.angle_alpha   90.00
_cell.angle_beta   90.00
_cell.angle_gamma   90.00
#
_symmetry.space_group_name_H-M   'P 1'
#
loop_
_entity.id
_entity.type
_entity.pdbx_description
1 polymer ?
#
loop_
_entity_poly.entity_id
_entity_poly.type
_entity_poly.pdbx_seq_one_letter_code
_entity_poly.pdbx_strand_id
1 'polypeptide(L)'
;MLGLIALSENVTTVLRLFHAYCCTTYCCQLWVNFNKGSYLKAKVAYNNMHRQILGYSRRDSASSMFANNAIDTFDALLRKNIYGLKNAFLT
;
A
#
# COMPACT_ATOMS: atom_id res chain seq x y z
N MET A 1 -25.84 -13.65 -11.35
CA MET A 1 -24.84 -12.88 -12.11
C MET A 1 -24.67 -11.44 -11.60
N LEU A 2 -25.74 -10.72 -11.22
CA LEU A 2 -25.65 -9.34 -10.68
C LEU A 2 -25.00 -9.21 -9.28
N GLY A 3 -25.12 -10.22 -8.41
CA GLY A 3 -24.55 -10.16 -7.05
C GLY A 3 -23.01 -10.25 -6.96
N LEU A 4 -22.35 -10.86 -7.96
CA LEU A 4 -20.88 -10.93 -8.03
C LEU A 4 -20.27 -9.60 -8.50
N ILE A 5 -21.00 -8.85 -9.33
CA ILE A 5 -20.54 -7.56 -9.88
C ILE A 5 -20.53 -6.49 -8.77
N ALA A 6 -21.59 -6.41 -7.95
CA ALA A 6 -21.67 -5.45 -6.85
C ALA A 6 -20.62 -5.67 -5.73
N LEU A 7 -20.26 -6.92 -5.46
CA LEU A 7 -19.12 -7.24 -4.58
C LEU A 7 -17.79 -6.85 -5.23
N SER A 8 -17.64 -7.08 -6.54
CA SER A 8 -16.42 -6.70 -7.28
C SER A 8 -16.24 -5.18 -7.42
N GLU A 9 -17.32 -4.42 -7.60
CA GLU A 9 -17.29 -2.94 -7.66
C GLU A 9 -16.91 -2.34 -6.30
N ASN A 10 -17.43 -2.89 -5.20
CA ASN A 10 -17.02 -2.46 -3.86
C ASN A 10 -15.54 -2.76 -3.60
N VAL A 11 -15.08 -3.98 -3.91
CA VAL A 11 -13.68 -4.36 -3.71
C VAL A 11 -12.74 -3.50 -4.56
N THR A 12 -13.07 -3.24 -5.82
CA THR A 12 -12.25 -2.40 -6.71
C THR A 12 -12.23 -0.93 -6.28
N THR A 13 -13.36 -0.38 -5.81
CA THR A 13 -13.44 0.99 -5.28
C THR A 13 -12.60 1.14 -4.01
N VAL A 14 -12.71 0.18 -3.11
CA VAL A 14 -11.92 0.12 -1.87
C VAL A 14 -10.42 0.01 -2.16
N LEU A 15 -10.04 -0.82 -3.15
CA LEU A 15 -8.65 -0.91 -3.61
C LEU A 15 -8.14 0.39 -4.22
N ARG A 16 -8.96 1.09 -5.02
CA ARG A 16 -8.61 2.40 -5.59
C ARG A 16 -8.42 3.45 -4.51
N LEU A 17 -9.27 3.47 -3.49
CA LEU A 17 -9.12 4.35 -2.33
C LEU A 17 -7.85 4.04 -1.54
N PHE A 18 -7.59 2.75 -1.26
CA PHE A 18 -6.35 2.32 -0.63
C PHE A 18 -5.12 2.80 -1.43
N HIS A 19 -5.15 2.64 -2.75
CA HIS A 19 -4.07 3.11 -3.60
C HIS A 19 -3.94 4.64 -3.57
N ALA A 20 -5.05 5.37 -3.64
CA ALA A 20 -5.08 6.83 -3.69
C ALA A 20 -4.74 7.54 -2.36
N TYR A 21 -4.84 6.84 -1.22
CA TYR A 21 -4.52 7.41 0.10
C TYR A 21 -3.26 6.81 0.73
N CYS A 22 -3.00 5.52 0.49
CA CYS A 22 -1.96 4.77 1.19
C CYS A 22 -0.77 4.44 0.29
N CYS A 23 -0.96 4.38 -1.03
CA CYS A 23 0.13 4.16 -1.98
C CYS A 23 0.73 5.47 -2.53
N THR A 24 -0.08 6.52 -2.64
CA THR A 24 0.41 7.88 -2.75
C THR A 24 0.86 8.29 -1.35
N THR A 25 2.13 8.10 -1.04
CA THR A 25 2.66 8.59 0.24
C THR A 25 2.78 10.11 0.18
N TYR A 26 1.64 10.78 0.27
CA TYR A 26 1.48 12.23 0.23
C TYR A 26 2.29 12.94 1.33
N CYS A 27 2.84 12.18 2.29
CA CYS A 27 3.71 12.68 3.36
C CYS A 27 5.09 11.98 3.43
N CYS A 28 5.51 11.18 2.45
CA CYS A 28 6.81 10.49 2.50
C CYS A 28 7.99 11.46 2.64
N GLN A 29 7.89 12.64 2.04
CA GLN A 29 8.89 13.71 2.14
C GLN A 29 9.06 14.26 3.58
N LEU A 30 8.11 14.04 4.49
CA LEU A 30 8.23 14.42 5.90
C LEU A 30 8.98 13.36 6.72
N TRP A 31 9.18 12.15 6.17
CA TRP A 31 9.90 11.05 6.81
C TRP A 31 11.39 11.14 6.52
N VAL A 32 12.01 12.29 6.79
CA VAL A 32 13.45 12.51 6.58
C VAL A 32 14.29 11.92 7.71
N ASN A 33 13.75 11.95 8.94
CA ASN A 33 14.39 11.46 10.15
C ASN A 33 13.50 10.45 10.89
N PHE A 34 13.47 9.21 10.42
CA PHE A 34 12.77 8.12 11.11
C PHE A 34 13.75 7.10 11.67
N ASN A 35 13.45 6.58 12.86
CA ASN A 35 14.19 5.46 13.42
C ASN A 35 13.73 4.13 12.78
N LYS A 36 14.59 3.11 12.84
CA LYS A 36 14.30 1.77 12.30
C LYS A 36 13.04 1.13 12.91
N GLY A 37 12.71 1.44 14.17
CA GLY A 37 11.51 0.96 14.83
C GLY A 37 10.22 1.52 14.22
N SER A 38 10.18 2.84 13.96
CA SER A 38 9.07 3.53 13.31
C SER A 38 8.87 3.01 11.88
N TYR A 39 9.95 2.73 11.16
CA TYR A 39 9.91 2.08 9.85
C TYR A 39 9.21 0.72 9.90
N LEU A 40 9.64 -0.16 10.82
CA LEU A 40 9.06 -1.49 10.96
C LEU A 40 7.58 -1.42 11.37
N LYS A 41 7.23 -0.51 12.28
CA LYS A 41 5.83 -0.27 12.68
C LYS A 41 4.98 0.19 11.50
N ALA A 42 5.47 1.12 10.68
CA ALA A 42 4.78 1.59 9.47
C ALA A 42 4.56 0.46 8.46
N LYS A 43 5.59 -0.36 8.22
CA LYS A 43 5.51 -1.54 7.34
C LYS A 43 4.48 -2.56 7.84
N VAL A 44 4.45 -2.84 9.14
CA VAL A 44 3.45 -3.74 9.74
C VAL A 44 2.04 -3.15 9.65
N ALA A 45 1.88 -1.85 9.92
CA ALA A 45 0.60 -1.16 9.81
C ALA A 45 0.05 -1.20 8.37
N TYR A 46 0.90 -0.93 7.38
CA TYR A 46 0.55 -1.03 5.96
C TYR A 46 0.07 -2.43 5.59
N ASN A 47 0.83 -3.47 5.98
CA ASN A 47 0.45 -4.86 5.72
C ASN A 47 -0.86 -5.25 6.43
N ASN A 48 -1.06 -4.80 7.68
CA ASN A 48 -2.27 -5.09 8.44
C ASN A 48 -3.50 -4.39 7.87
N MET A 49 -3.36 -3.14 7.43
CA MET A 49 -4.44 -2.39 6.80
C MET A 49 -4.85 -3.04 5.49
N HIS A 50 -3.90 -3.47 4.66
CA HIS A 50 -4.19 -4.24 3.44
C HIS A 50 -4.98 -5.52 3.76
N ARG A 51 -4.62 -6.24 4.83
CA ARG A 51 -5.37 -7.43 5.28
C ARG A 51 -6.79 -7.09 5.71
N GLN A 52 -6.97 -6.06 6.53
CA GLN A 52 -8.28 -5.65 7.04
C GLN A 52 -9.22 -5.20 5.93
N ILE A 53 -8.69 -4.44 4.97
CA ILE A 53 -9.47 -3.87 3.87
C ILE A 53 -9.93 -4.95 2.88
N LEU A 54 -9.10 -5.96 2.65
CA LEU A 54 -9.36 -7.02 1.66
C LEU A 54 -9.85 -8.33 2.29
N GLY A 55 -9.99 -8.38 3.61
CA GLY A 55 -10.49 -9.55 4.34
C GLY A 55 -9.54 -10.74 4.39
N TYR A 56 -8.23 -10.53 4.24
CA TYR A 56 -7.25 -11.62 4.32
C TYR A 56 -7.06 -12.14 5.75
N SER A 57 -6.79 -13.44 5.86
CA SER A 57 -6.47 -14.05 7.15
C SER A 57 -5.11 -13.57 7.64
N ARG A 58 -4.94 -13.52 8.97
CA ARG A 58 -3.64 -13.23 9.61
C ARG A 58 -2.54 -14.21 9.20
N ARG A 59 -2.93 -15.44 8.85
CA ARG A 59 -2.01 -16.52 8.45
C ARG A 59 -1.64 -16.47 6.97
N ASP A 60 -2.30 -15.63 6.18
CA ASP A 60 -1.98 -15.53 4.75
C ASP A 60 -0.64 -14.85 4.52
N SER A 61 0.10 -15.41 3.56
CA SER A 61 1.38 -14.89 3.13
C SER A 61 1.23 -13.48 2.57
N ALA A 62 1.95 -12.53 3.17
CA ALA A 62 1.94 -11.14 2.71
C ALA A 62 2.40 -11.04 1.25
N SER A 63 3.38 -11.84 0.84
CA SER A 63 3.92 -11.85 -0.53
C SER A 63 2.87 -12.26 -1.56
N SER A 64 2.08 -13.30 -1.25
CA SER A 64 0.99 -13.76 -2.12
C SER A 64 -0.14 -12.73 -2.19
N MET A 65 -0.44 -12.09 -1.06
CA MET A 65 -1.46 -11.04 -0.96
C MET A 65 -1.15 -9.84 -1.88
N PHE A 66 0.12 -9.38 -1.92
CA PHE A 66 0.53 -8.29 -2.81
C PHE A 66 0.55 -8.71 -4.29
N ALA A 67 1.03 -9.93 -4.59
CA ALA A 67 1.09 -10.45 -5.94
C ALA A 67 -0.30 -10.61 -6.57
N ASN A 68 -1.25 -11.17 -5.81
CA ASN A 68 -2.62 -11.41 -6.29
C ASN A 68 -3.39 -10.11 -6.54
N ASN A 69 -3.06 -9.03 -5.83
CA ASN A 69 -3.81 -7.78 -5.88
C ASN A 69 -3.09 -6.72 -6.72
N ALA A 70 -1.95 -7.06 -7.33
CA ALA A 70 -1.11 -6.16 -8.11
C ALA A 70 -0.76 -4.85 -7.38
N ILE A 71 -0.50 -4.95 -6.06
CA ILE A 71 -0.18 -3.80 -5.20
C ILE A 71 1.29 -3.86 -4.80
N ASP A 72 1.95 -2.71 -4.83
CA ASP A 72 3.34 -2.59 -4.39
C ASP A 72 3.49 -2.86 -2.89
N THR A 73 4.58 -3.54 -2.55
CA THR A 73 5.02 -3.65 -1.16
C THR A 73 5.44 -2.30 -0.61
N PHE A 74 5.38 -2.11 0.71
CA PHE A 74 5.81 -0.87 1.37
C PHE A 74 7.23 -0.42 0.96
N ASP A 75 8.17 -1.36 0.86
CA ASP A 75 9.55 -1.04 0.48
C ASP A 75 9.65 -0.60 -1.00
N ALA A 76 8.90 -1.25 -1.91
CA ALA A 76 8.86 -0.87 -3.32
C ALA A 76 8.22 0.51 -3.50
N LEU A 77 7.18 0.77 -2.73
CA LEU A 77 6.47 2.04 -2.72
C LEU A 77 7.38 3.19 -2.27
N LEU A 78 8.10 3.00 -1.17
CA LEU A 78 9.04 4.00 -0.66
C LEU A 78 10.11 4.33 -1.72
N ARG A 79 10.68 3.31 -2.38
CA ARG A 79 11.68 3.51 -3.45
C ARG A 79 11.13 4.30 -4.63
N LYS A 80 9.92 3.96 -5.10
CA LYS A 80 9.24 4.70 -6.18
C LYS A 80 9.06 6.17 -5.83
N ASN A 81 8.64 6.46 -4.60
CA ASN A 81 8.44 7.84 -4.13
C ASN A 81 9.77 8.62 -4.00
N ILE A 82 10.82 8.01 -3.45
CA ILE A 82 12.15 8.64 -3.37
C ILE A 82 12.69 8.92 -4.77
N TYR A 83 12.55 7.98 -5.70
CA TYR A 83 12.99 8.15 -7.09
C TYR A 83 12.22 9.27 -7.80
N GLY A 84 10.89 9.31 -7.65
CA GLY A 84 10.06 10.37 -8.21
C GLY A 84 10.42 11.75 -7.69
N LEU A 85 10.63 11.88 -6.37
CA LEU A 85 11.08 13.12 -5.75
C LEU A 85 12.45 13.55 -6.27
N LYS A 86 13.42 12.62 -6.31
CA LYS A 86 14.76 12.88 -6.86
C LYS A 86 14.68 13.38 -8.31
N ASN A 87 13.84 12.76 -9.14
CA ASN A 87 13.69 13.17 -10.54
C ASN A 87 13.10 14.59 -10.65
N ALA A 88 12.09 14.91 -9.84
CA ALA A 88 11.45 16.23 -9.83
C ALA A 88 12.39 17.39 -9.42
N PHE A 89 13.45 17.11 -8.65
CA PHE A 89 14.45 18.11 -8.26
C PHE A 89 15.65 18.20 -9.21
N LEU A 90 15.85 17.23 -10.11
CA LEU A 90 17.03 17.14 -10.99
C LEU A 90 16.74 17.53 -12.45
N THR A 91 15.49 17.78 -12.80
CA THR A 91 15.04 18.35 -14.09
C THR A 91 14.67 19.81 -13.92
#